data_AF-A0AAD7F0A7-F1
#
_entry.id   AF-A0AAD7F0A7-F1
#
_cell.length_a   1.000
_cell.length_b   1.000
_cell.length_c   1.000
_cell.angle_alpha   90.00
_cell.angle_beta   90.00
_cell.angle_gamma   90.00
#
_symmetry.space_group_name_H-M   'P 1'
#
loop_
_entity.id
_entity.type
_entity.pdbx_description
1 polymer ?
#
loop_
_entity_poly.entity_id
_entity_poly.type
_entity_poly.pdbx_seq_one_letter_code
_entity_poly.pdbx_strand_id
1 'polypeptide(L)'
;MQSSSEDRAQRLKVQGNAFHEKGEYQAAYEKYSEAIKEDPENAVLYANRAATSLSMKEFLDAAGDAEKATKLDPKYAKAWARLASASQGLGVWDKCFAAWDTALACIPSQDLTPVQKALQAQLKEGLKASKLAKAKPPPPSRIVAVSTGRKGNGIKNMPWVRAAALEKKLLAAEELSSGVVLLYASRTFERGVKNMKSLVKRRINGELAVEGVPTAIEAMSNGILIDRRCFYMDREWLNQYMEQVKFEGEYYQAWGDLKGGSKVVCEQAPARLEKEGWSSVGPALCMTVRLWIMQGFINGSTGSQGVATDLFRSALHVIEWGRETWKDLPRSLRGDIFDVTFMRSVNRLFVSAVMDWIDADDPECNYTPQDAAKFAQDMIKELSYNTPERINEDQYHPNHPGYYAASWIYPHADALGILGWFHLRLARAANTIEDKKIHLAAAARNYMEAANTYPSDDEFSVFFRSIALDALLQEGTPLRLTLPVCKQIRKAIPAVLKIWEFSAMSRRRDVALEEVLDWQWKSERGLFAGTLTPASKVGPYHE
;
A
#
# COMPACT_ATOMS: atom_id res chain seq x y z
N MET A 1 24.89 -24.70 -9.58
CA MET A 1 23.45 -24.43 -9.34
C MET A 1 22.98 -23.14 -10.01
N GLN A 2 23.78 -22.06 -10.05
CA GLN A 2 23.45 -20.80 -10.75
C GLN A 2 22.97 -20.94 -12.20
N SER A 3 23.63 -21.77 -13.04
CA SER A 3 23.23 -21.88 -14.46
C SER A 3 21.84 -22.49 -14.68
N SER A 4 21.32 -23.29 -13.74
CA SER A 4 19.97 -23.88 -13.85
C SER A 4 18.86 -22.87 -13.52
N SER A 5 19.16 -21.89 -12.64
CA SER A 5 18.22 -20.82 -12.25
C SER A 5 18.11 -19.79 -13.37
N GLU A 6 19.25 -19.37 -13.92
CA GLU A 6 19.33 -18.44 -15.06
C GLU A 6 18.63 -19.01 -16.31
N ASP A 7 18.82 -20.30 -16.61
CA ASP A 7 18.12 -20.98 -17.70
C ASP A 7 16.61 -21.08 -17.48
N ARG A 8 16.15 -21.10 -16.22
CA ARG A 8 14.73 -21.09 -15.87
C ARG A 8 14.14 -19.69 -16.00
N ALA A 9 14.82 -18.68 -15.46
CA ALA A 9 14.45 -17.27 -15.59
C ALA A 9 14.31 -16.88 -17.06
N GLN A 10 15.26 -17.31 -17.90
CA GLN A 10 15.23 -17.06 -19.34
C GLN A 10 14.03 -17.72 -20.03
N ARG A 11 13.68 -18.96 -19.68
CA ARG A 11 12.48 -19.64 -20.22
C ARG A 11 11.19 -18.93 -19.82
N LEU A 12 11.08 -18.53 -18.55
CA LEU A 12 9.94 -17.78 -18.04
C LEU A 12 9.82 -16.40 -18.71
N LYS A 13 10.94 -15.71 -18.94
CA LYS A 13 10.99 -14.47 -19.72
C LYS A 13 10.45 -14.66 -21.13
N VAL A 14 10.87 -15.72 -21.83
CA VAL A 14 10.40 -16.02 -23.19
C VAL A 14 8.89 -16.29 -23.20
N GLN A 15 8.38 -17.03 -22.21
CA GLN A 15 6.92 -17.22 -22.06
C GLN A 15 6.20 -15.89 -21.81
N GLY A 16 6.74 -15.05 -20.92
CA GLY A 16 6.22 -13.71 -20.65
C GLY A 16 6.19 -12.83 -21.91
N ASN A 17 7.24 -12.85 -22.72
CA ASN A 17 7.29 -12.16 -24.01
C ASN A 17 6.20 -12.69 -24.96
N ALA A 18 6.05 -14.01 -25.08
CA ALA A 18 5.06 -14.61 -25.96
C ALA A 18 3.62 -14.27 -25.54
N PHE A 19 3.31 -14.26 -24.24
CA PHE A 19 2.02 -13.80 -23.74
C PHE A 19 1.82 -12.30 -24.00
N HIS A 20 2.86 -11.48 -23.82
CA HIS A 20 2.79 -10.04 -24.07
C HIS A 20 2.48 -9.75 -25.55
N GLU A 21 3.16 -10.44 -26.47
CA GLU A 21 2.93 -10.30 -27.92
C GLU A 21 1.53 -10.75 -28.34
N LYS A 22 0.95 -11.74 -27.66
CA LYS A 22 -0.44 -12.16 -27.86
C LYS A 22 -1.48 -11.21 -27.26
N GLY A 23 -1.06 -10.18 -26.54
CA GLY A 23 -1.94 -9.28 -25.79
C GLY A 23 -2.50 -9.88 -24.50
N GLU A 24 -2.02 -11.06 -24.10
CA GLU A 24 -2.37 -11.74 -22.84
C GLU A 24 -1.55 -11.15 -21.69
N TYR A 25 -1.71 -9.84 -21.45
CA TYR A 25 -0.84 -9.07 -20.55
C TYR A 25 -0.82 -9.60 -19.11
N GLN A 26 -1.91 -10.19 -18.62
CA GLN A 26 -1.95 -10.74 -17.27
C GLN A 26 -1.07 -11.99 -17.13
N ALA A 27 -1.16 -12.93 -18.08
CA ALA A 27 -0.31 -14.11 -18.11
C ALA A 27 1.17 -13.72 -18.30
N ALA A 28 1.43 -12.69 -19.10
CA ALA A 28 2.77 -12.12 -19.25
C ALA A 28 3.31 -11.58 -17.91
N TYR A 29 2.52 -10.81 -17.18
CA TYR A 29 2.88 -10.25 -15.88
C TYR A 29 3.23 -11.34 -14.86
N GLU A 30 2.44 -12.41 -14.80
CA GLU A 30 2.68 -13.57 -13.93
C GLU A 30 4.00 -14.26 -14.29
N LYS A 31 4.26 -14.50 -15.58
CA LYS A 31 5.51 -15.12 -16.02
C LYS A 31 6.75 -14.26 -15.80
N TYR A 32 6.66 -12.95 -15.98
CA TYR A 32 7.76 -12.07 -15.58
C TYR A 32 7.96 -12.06 -14.07
N SER A 33 6.89 -12.14 -13.27
CA SER A 33 7.01 -12.20 -11.81
C SER A 33 7.64 -13.51 -11.34
N GLU A 34 7.32 -14.64 -11.98
CA GLU A 34 8.04 -15.91 -11.77
C GLU A 34 9.51 -15.78 -12.19
N ALA A 35 9.80 -15.17 -13.34
CA ALA A 35 11.18 -14.97 -13.81
C ALA A 35 12.01 -14.10 -12.85
N ILE A 36 11.43 -13.04 -12.30
CA ILE A 36 12.08 -12.14 -11.34
C ILE A 36 12.46 -12.88 -10.05
N LYS A 37 11.64 -13.85 -9.60
CA LYS A 37 12.00 -14.68 -8.44
C LYS A 37 13.23 -15.54 -8.68
N GLU A 38 13.47 -15.94 -9.94
CA GLU A 38 14.61 -16.77 -10.32
C GLU A 38 15.87 -15.93 -10.65
N ASP A 39 15.70 -14.65 -11.03
CA ASP A 39 16.76 -13.70 -11.39
C ASP A 39 16.37 -12.25 -11.00
N PRO A 40 16.46 -11.89 -9.69
CA PRO A 40 15.98 -10.62 -9.15
C PRO A 40 16.86 -9.40 -9.51
N GLU A 41 18.06 -9.60 -10.04
CA GLU A 41 18.98 -8.51 -10.42
C GLU A 41 18.88 -8.15 -11.91
N ASN A 42 17.93 -8.75 -12.63
CA ASN A 42 17.79 -8.57 -14.07
C ASN A 42 16.89 -7.39 -14.44
N ALA A 43 17.52 -6.25 -14.74
CA ALA A 43 16.84 -5.02 -15.18
C ALA A 43 15.88 -5.24 -16.37
N VAL A 44 16.14 -6.21 -17.25
CA VAL A 44 15.29 -6.51 -18.41
C VAL A 44 13.95 -7.09 -17.98
N LEU A 45 13.91 -7.95 -16.96
CA LEU A 45 12.67 -8.55 -16.47
C LEU A 45 11.74 -7.49 -15.88
N TYR A 46 12.26 -6.61 -15.04
CA TYR A 46 11.51 -5.48 -14.50
C TYR A 46 11.02 -4.54 -15.62
N ALA A 47 11.88 -4.17 -16.59
CA ALA A 47 11.45 -3.32 -17.70
C ALA A 47 10.37 -3.96 -18.59
N ASN A 48 10.40 -5.29 -18.78
CA ASN A 48 9.39 -6.03 -19.54
C ASN A 48 8.07 -6.16 -18.76
N ARG A 49 8.13 -6.35 -17.43
CA ARG A 49 6.94 -6.31 -16.58
C ARG A 49 6.34 -4.91 -16.55
N ALA A 50 7.15 -3.86 -16.47
CA ALA A 50 6.72 -2.47 -16.61
C ALA A 50 6.02 -2.21 -17.95
N ALA A 51 6.57 -2.72 -19.07
CA ALA A 51 5.94 -2.63 -20.39
C ALA A 51 4.55 -3.28 -20.42
N THR A 52 4.40 -4.41 -19.73
CA THR A 52 3.14 -5.14 -19.62
C THR A 52 2.13 -4.37 -18.77
N SER A 53 2.55 -3.81 -17.63
CA SER A 53 1.73 -2.93 -16.80
C SER A 53 1.27 -1.67 -17.53
N LEU A 54 2.14 -1.05 -18.35
CA LEU A 54 1.77 0.08 -19.22
C LEU A 54 0.66 -0.31 -20.21
N SER A 55 0.73 -1.52 -20.77
CA SER A 55 -0.26 -2.02 -21.73
C SER A 55 -1.63 -2.26 -21.06
N MET A 56 -1.61 -2.63 -19.77
CA MET A 56 -2.80 -2.72 -18.91
C MET A 56 -3.26 -1.36 -18.35
N LYS A 57 -2.49 -0.29 -18.57
CA LYS A 57 -2.69 1.06 -17.99
C LYS A 57 -2.53 1.11 -16.47
N GLU A 58 -1.82 0.16 -15.90
CA GLU A 58 -1.40 0.12 -14.50
C GLU A 58 -0.12 0.96 -14.34
N PHE A 59 -0.27 2.28 -14.41
CA PHE A 59 0.87 3.21 -14.54
C PHE A 59 1.76 3.28 -13.30
N LEU A 60 1.23 2.97 -12.12
CA LEU A 60 2.00 2.94 -10.87
C LEU A 60 2.89 1.71 -10.80
N ASP A 61 2.34 0.53 -11.05
CA ASP A 61 3.10 -0.71 -11.16
C ASP A 61 4.20 -0.59 -12.22
N ALA A 62 3.86 0.04 -13.37
CA ALA A 62 4.83 0.33 -14.40
C ALA A 62 5.94 1.29 -13.96
N ALA A 63 5.62 2.32 -13.17
CA ALA A 63 6.61 3.28 -12.67
C ALA A 63 7.56 2.60 -11.67
N GLY A 64 7.04 1.79 -10.75
CA GLY A 64 7.85 1.06 -9.76
C GLY A 64 8.82 0.08 -10.41
N ASP A 65 8.32 -0.76 -11.32
CA ASP A 65 9.17 -1.71 -12.07
C ASP A 65 10.21 -0.98 -12.94
N ALA A 66 9.81 0.10 -13.62
CA ALA A 66 10.75 0.87 -14.42
C ALA A 66 11.83 1.55 -13.58
N GLU A 67 11.49 2.07 -12.39
CA GLU A 67 12.46 2.63 -11.45
C GLU A 67 13.44 1.59 -10.96
N LYS A 68 12.97 0.41 -10.54
CA LYS A 68 13.87 -0.70 -10.14
C LYS A 68 14.79 -1.08 -11.29
N ALA A 69 14.27 -1.18 -12.52
CA ALA A 69 15.09 -1.46 -13.70
C ALA A 69 16.17 -0.38 -13.94
N THR A 70 15.84 0.91 -13.76
CA THR A 70 16.83 2.00 -13.91
C THR A 70 17.88 2.04 -12.80
N LYS A 71 17.56 1.53 -11.60
CA LYS A 71 18.54 1.38 -10.51
C LYS A 71 19.49 0.22 -10.78
N LEU A 72 18.96 -0.92 -11.26
CA LEU A 72 19.73 -2.12 -11.60
C LEU A 72 20.66 -1.88 -12.80
N ASP A 73 20.16 -1.24 -13.87
CA ASP A 73 20.98 -0.81 -15.01
C ASP A 73 20.69 0.66 -15.37
N PRO A 74 21.49 1.60 -14.84
CA PRO A 74 21.35 3.03 -15.13
C PRO A 74 21.56 3.40 -16.61
N LYS A 75 22.20 2.53 -17.40
CA LYS A 75 22.43 2.75 -18.84
C LYS A 75 21.34 2.11 -19.71
N TYR A 76 20.34 1.46 -19.10
CA TYR A 76 19.29 0.80 -19.85
C TYR A 76 18.24 1.80 -20.37
N ALA A 77 18.49 2.32 -21.57
CA ALA A 77 17.64 3.34 -22.21
C ALA A 77 16.15 2.95 -22.27
N LYS A 78 15.82 1.67 -22.46
CA LYS A 78 14.42 1.20 -22.50
C LYS A 78 13.74 1.30 -21.12
N ALA A 79 14.45 1.03 -20.03
CA ALA A 79 13.89 1.17 -18.67
C ALA A 79 13.50 2.64 -18.40
N TRP A 80 14.40 3.57 -18.71
CA TRP A 80 14.10 5.01 -18.63
C TRP A 80 12.92 5.42 -19.51
N ALA A 81 12.80 4.87 -20.72
CA ALA A 81 11.64 5.10 -21.59
C ALA A 81 10.32 4.57 -20.99
N ARG A 82 10.36 3.41 -20.30
CA ARG A 82 9.20 2.88 -19.58
C ARG A 82 8.82 3.78 -18.41
N LEU A 83 9.80 4.28 -17.65
CA LEU A 83 9.57 5.22 -16.57
C LEU A 83 8.97 6.53 -17.08
N ALA A 84 9.46 7.04 -18.21
CA ALA A 84 8.92 8.23 -18.85
C ALA A 84 7.46 8.04 -19.31
N SER A 85 7.16 6.89 -19.92
CA SER A 85 5.81 6.53 -20.36
C SER A 85 4.85 6.34 -19.18
N ALA A 86 5.32 5.71 -18.10
CA ALA A 86 4.56 5.54 -16.86
C ALA A 86 4.26 6.90 -16.23
N SER A 87 5.28 7.76 -16.11
CA SER A 87 5.16 9.12 -15.58
C SER A 87 4.20 9.97 -16.42
N GLN A 88 4.20 9.84 -17.75
CA GLN A 88 3.18 10.45 -18.62
C GLN A 88 1.77 9.94 -18.29
N GLY A 89 1.60 8.63 -18.11
CA GLY A 89 0.33 8.02 -17.73
C GLY A 89 -0.19 8.54 -16.38
N LEU A 90 0.73 8.84 -15.47
CA LEU A 90 0.51 9.43 -14.15
C LEU A 90 0.41 10.97 -14.16
N GLY A 91 0.55 11.61 -15.32
CA GLY A 91 0.58 13.06 -15.46
C GLY A 91 1.78 13.77 -14.82
N VAL A 92 2.78 13.04 -14.30
CA VAL A 92 3.99 13.62 -13.69
C VAL A 92 4.95 14.07 -14.79
N TRP A 93 4.69 15.24 -15.37
CA TRP A 93 5.37 15.70 -16.58
C TRP A 93 6.86 15.98 -16.39
N ASP A 94 7.26 16.52 -15.24
CA ASP A 94 8.67 16.86 -14.99
C ASP A 94 9.53 15.58 -14.93
N LYS A 95 9.04 14.55 -14.24
CA LYS A 95 9.66 13.22 -14.19
C LYS A 95 9.62 12.53 -15.55
N CYS A 96 8.53 12.68 -16.29
CA CYS A 96 8.40 12.17 -17.66
C CYS A 96 9.51 12.72 -18.57
N PHE A 97 9.71 14.04 -18.59
CA PHE A 97 10.72 14.66 -19.45
C PHE A 97 12.13 14.34 -18.99
N ALA A 98 12.41 14.41 -17.69
CA ALA A 98 13.71 14.01 -17.15
C ALA A 98 14.07 12.56 -17.54
N ALA A 99 13.13 11.62 -17.40
CA ALA A 99 13.36 10.22 -17.77
C ALA A 99 13.57 10.04 -19.28
N TRP A 100 12.86 10.78 -20.14
CA TRP A 100 13.13 10.77 -21.58
C TRP A 100 14.51 11.32 -21.93
N ASP A 101 14.91 12.42 -21.30
CA ASP A 101 16.22 13.03 -21.52
C ASP A 101 17.34 12.07 -21.07
N THR A 102 17.17 11.41 -19.92
CA THR A 102 18.08 10.35 -19.47
C THR A 102 18.11 9.15 -20.43
N ALA A 103 16.95 8.70 -20.91
CA ALA A 103 16.88 7.61 -21.89
C ALA A 103 17.67 7.93 -23.18
N LEU A 104 17.59 9.17 -23.65
CA LEU A 104 18.36 9.65 -24.81
C LEU A 104 19.86 9.74 -24.52
N ALA A 105 20.22 10.19 -23.31
CA ALA A 105 21.62 10.27 -22.87
C ALA A 105 22.29 8.89 -22.72
N CYS A 106 21.51 7.83 -22.48
CA CYS A 106 22.03 6.45 -22.47
C CYS A 106 22.46 5.95 -23.86
N ILE A 107 22.04 6.61 -24.94
CA ILE A 107 22.44 6.24 -26.31
C ILE A 107 23.72 7.01 -26.69
N PRO A 108 24.75 6.33 -27.24
CA PRO A 108 25.98 6.99 -27.71
C PRO A 108 25.69 8.13 -28.70
N SER A 109 26.49 9.20 -28.65
CA SER A 109 26.32 10.37 -29.51
C SER A 109 26.87 10.18 -30.93
N GLN A 110 27.77 9.22 -31.14
CA GLN A 110 28.45 8.92 -32.42
C GLN A 110 28.47 7.40 -32.68
N ASP A 111 28.72 7.01 -33.94
CA ASP A 111 28.85 5.60 -34.38
C ASP A 111 27.67 4.69 -34.04
N LEU A 112 26.46 5.24 -34.18
CA LEU A 112 25.22 4.53 -33.89
C LEU A 112 25.02 3.31 -34.82
N THR A 113 24.87 2.13 -34.23
CA THR A 113 24.37 0.94 -34.93
C THR A 113 22.95 1.17 -35.45
N PRO A 114 22.49 0.44 -36.49
CA PRO A 114 21.11 0.56 -36.98
C PRO A 114 20.05 0.40 -35.88
N VAL A 115 20.27 -0.52 -34.93
CA VAL A 115 19.39 -0.75 -33.78
C VAL A 115 19.37 0.46 -32.84
N GLN A 116 20.51 1.08 -32.56
CA GLN A 116 20.59 2.28 -31.73
C GLN A 116 19.98 3.50 -32.43
N LYS A 117 20.13 3.63 -33.76
CA LYS A 117 19.44 4.68 -34.53
C LYS A 117 17.92 4.53 -34.43
N ALA A 118 17.41 3.31 -34.60
CA ALA A 118 15.98 3.02 -34.48
C ALA A 118 15.46 3.30 -33.06
N LEU A 119 16.20 2.87 -32.02
CA LEU A 119 15.85 3.16 -30.64
C LEU A 119 15.86 4.67 -30.37
N GLN A 120 16.90 5.39 -30.79
CA GLN A 120 16.98 6.84 -30.61
C GLN A 120 15.81 7.57 -31.28
N ALA A 121 15.42 7.14 -32.48
CA ALA A 121 14.24 7.67 -33.16
C ALA A 121 12.96 7.43 -32.34
N GLN A 122 12.75 6.21 -31.83
CA GLN A 122 11.61 5.88 -30.97
C GLN A 122 11.59 6.72 -29.68
N LEU A 123 12.73 6.93 -29.03
CA LEU A 123 12.82 7.77 -27.82
C LEU A 123 12.50 9.24 -28.10
N LYS A 124 13.05 9.79 -29.21
CA LYS A 124 12.76 11.16 -29.65
C LYS A 124 11.29 11.34 -30.00
N GLU A 125 10.68 10.34 -30.65
CA GLU A 125 9.25 10.31 -30.94
C GLU A 125 8.43 10.27 -29.65
N GLY A 126 8.81 9.42 -28.68
CA GLY A 126 8.20 9.35 -27.36
C GLY A 126 8.23 10.70 -26.64
N LEU A 127 9.38 11.35 -26.56
CA LEU A 127 9.53 12.69 -25.96
C LEU A 127 8.67 13.74 -26.68
N LYS A 128 8.65 13.73 -28.02
CA LYS A 128 7.82 14.63 -28.82
C LYS A 128 6.33 14.39 -28.55
N ALA A 129 5.91 13.12 -28.48
CA ALA A 129 4.55 12.73 -28.18
C ALA A 129 4.15 13.16 -26.75
N SER A 130 5.03 13.01 -25.76
CA SER A 130 4.80 13.50 -24.38
C SER A 130 4.67 15.02 -24.32
N LYS A 131 5.51 15.77 -25.04
CA LYS A 131 5.41 17.24 -25.14
C LYS A 131 4.08 17.67 -25.75
N LEU A 132 3.65 16.99 -26.83
CA LEU A 132 2.36 17.24 -27.46
C LEU A 132 1.19 16.84 -26.55
N ALA A 133 1.32 15.73 -25.82
CA ALA A 133 0.30 15.26 -24.88
C ALA A 133 0.10 16.25 -23.73
N LYS A 134 1.18 16.82 -23.18
CA LYS A 134 1.12 17.87 -22.15
C LYS A 134 0.41 19.14 -22.64
N ALA A 135 0.56 19.47 -23.93
CA ALA A 135 -0.06 20.66 -24.52
C ALA A 135 -1.56 20.50 -24.81
N LYS A 136 -2.07 19.25 -24.89
CA LYS A 136 -3.49 18.99 -25.07
C LYS A 136 -4.22 19.15 -23.73
N PRO A 137 -5.44 19.72 -23.71
CA PRO A 137 -6.26 19.72 -22.51
C PRO A 137 -6.45 18.26 -22.04
N PRO A 138 -6.27 17.99 -20.74
CA PRO A 138 -6.36 16.63 -20.24
C PRO A 138 -7.74 16.05 -20.55
N PRO A 139 -7.84 14.77 -20.97
CA PRO A 139 -9.13 14.10 -21.06
C PRO A 139 -9.83 14.15 -19.68
N PRO A 140 -11.16 13.98 -19.61
CA PRO A 140 -11.89 13.95 -18.34
C PRO A 140 -11.16 13.07 -17.34
N SER A 141 -10.92 13.60 -16.14
CA SER A 141 -10.09 12.96 -15.12
C SER A 141 -10.54 11.52 -14.90
N ARG A 142 -9.69 10.56 -15.31
CA ARG A 142 -9.89 9.16 -14.97
C ARG A 142 -9.19 8.91 -13.65
N ILE A 143 -9.97 8.52 -12.65
CA ILE A 143 -9.44 8.08 -11.37
C ILE A 143 -8.64 6.80 -11.61
N VAL A 144 -7.36 6.88 -11.27
CA VAL A 144 -6.38 5.80 -11.15
C VAL A 144 -6.31 5.46 -9.67
N ALA A 145 -7.01 4.42 -9.25
CA ALA A 145 -6.74 3.88 -7.92
C ALA A 145 -5.43 3.09 -7.99
N VAL A 146 -4.62 3.22 -6.94
CA VAL A 146 -3.27 2.66 -6.84
C VAL A 146 -3.24 1.13 -6.83
N SER A 147 -4.40 0.51 -6.65
CA SER A 147 -4.55 -0.91 -6.80
C SER A 147 -6.00 -1.20 -7.15
N THR A 148 -6.31 -1.30 -8.45
CA THR A 148 -7.61 -1.85 -8.86
C THR A 148 -7.49 -3.34 -9.09
N GLY A 149 -8.41 -4.09 -8.48
CA GLY A 149 -8.56 -5.52 -8.74
C GLY A 149 -9.00 -5.85 -10.16
N ARG A 150 -9.13 -7.15 -10.46
CA ARG A 150 -9.28 -7.81 -11.78
C ARG A 150 -10.34 -7.24 -12.74
N LYS A 151 -11.26 -6.41 -12.25
CA LYS A 151 -12.44 -5.96 -13.00
C LYS A 151 -12.34 -4.46 -13.22
N GLY A 152 -11.73 -4.07 -14.35
CA GLY A 152 -11.56 -2.67 -14.75
C GLY A 152 -12.88 -1.92 -14.69
N ASN A 153 -13.10 -1.15 -13.63
CA ASN A 153 -14.36 -0.50 -13.38
C ASN A 153 -14.07 0.86 -12.75
N GLY A 154 -14.56 1.91 -13.40
CA GLY A 154 -14.37 3.28 -12.92
C GLY A 154 -14.92 3.50 -11.51
N ILE A 155 -14.79 4.75 -11.04
CA ILE A 155 -15.12 5.20 -9.67
C ILE A 155 -16.41 4.61 -9.06
N LYS A 156 -17.43 4.30 -9.88
CA LYS A 156 -18.74 3.81 -9.46
C LYS A 156 -18.72 2.49 -8.67
N ASN A 157 -17.69 1.66 -8.86
CA ASN A 157 -17.60 0.36 -8.20
C ASN A 157 -16.60 0.34 -7.03
N MET A 158 -15.99 1.47 -6.69
CA MET A 158 -15.02 1.54 -5.61
C MET A 158 -15.67 1.17 -4.27
N PRO A 159 -14.92 0.53 -3.35
CA PRO A 159 -15.48 0.09 -2.07
C PRO A 159 -16.18 1.20 -1.29
N TRP A 160 -15.67 2.43 -1.31
CA TRP A 160 -16.31 3.56 -0.60
C TRP A 160 -17.61 4.03 -1.26
N VAL A 161 -17.73 3.93 -2.59
CA VAL A 161 -18.99 4.23 -3.29
C VAL A 161 -20.06 3.18 -2.96
N ARG A 162 -19.66 1.91 -2.88
CA ARG A 162 -20.55 0.82 -2.46
C ARG A 162 -20.97 0.95 -1.00
N ALA A 163 -20.04 1.31 -0.12
CA ALA A 163 -20.34 1.60 1.28
C ALA A 163 -21.31 2.79 1.41
N ALA A 164 -21.15 3.85 0.62
CA ALA A 164 -22.05 5.00 0.60
C ALA A 164 -23.48 4.62 0.20
N ALA A 165 -23.64 3.73 -0.78
CA ALA A 165 -24.95 3.22 -1.17
C ALA A 165 -25.66 2.43 -0.04
N LEU A 166 -24.90 1.93 0.94
CA LEU A 166 -25.40 1.15 2.07
C LEU A 166 -25.43 1.94 3.38
N GLU A 167 -24.99 3.20 3.40
CA GLU A 167 -24.68 3.97 4.61
C GLU A 167 -25.77 3.91 5.68
N LYS A 168 -27.03 4.19 5.32
CA LYS A 168 -28.16 4.17 6.27
C LYS A 168 -28.29 2.81 6.97
N LYS A 169 -28.08 1.72 6.24
CA LYS A 169 -28.13 0.36 6.78
C LYS A 169 -26.91 0.07 7.66
N LEU A 170 -25.74 0.54 7.26
CA LEU A 170 -24.50 0.33 8.01
C LEU A 170 -24.50 1.09 9.34
N LEU A 171 -25.00 2.33 9.36
CA LEU A 171 -25.12 3.14 10.57
C LEU A 171 -26.23 2.65 11.52
N ALA A 172 -27.24 1.96 11.01
CA ALA A 172 -28.31 1.38 11.82
C ALA A 172 -27.97 -0.01 12.38
N ALA A 173 -26.83 -0.60 11.98
CA ALA A 173 -26.40 -1.90 12.48
C ALA A 173 -25.76 -1.77 13.87
N GLU A 174 -26.03 -2.74 14.74
CA GLU A 174 -25.40 -2.81 16.08
C GLU A 174 -23.93 -3.26 15.99
N GLU A 175 -23.59 -4.04 14.97
CA GLU A 175 -22.22 -4.50 14.71
C GLU A 175 -21.42 -3.44 13.95
N LEU A 176 -20.16 -3.27 14.35
CA LEU A 176 -19.23 -2.43 13.62
C LEU A 176 -19.02 -2.98 12.19
N SER A 177 -19.21 -2.11 11.19
CA SER A 177 -18.97 -2.42 9.78
C SER A 177 -17.72 -1.73 9.27
N SER A 178 -16.91 -2.46 8.49
CA SER A 178 -15.79 -1.92 7.72
C SER A 178 -16.22 -0.82 6.74
N GLY A 179 -17.47 -0.86 6.27
CA GLY A 179 -18.04 0.20 5.42
C GLY A 179 -18.18 1.54 6.14
N VAL A 180 -18.46 1.57 7.45
CA VAL A 180 -18.50 2.81 8.24
C VAL A 180 -17.10 3.39 8.40
N VAL A 181 -16.10 2.53 8.63
CA VAL A 181 -14.68 2.93 8.69
C VAL A 181 -14.26 3.55 7.36
N LEU A 182 -14.57 2.87 6.25
CA LEU A 182 -14.20 3.31 4.91
C LEU A 182 -14.90 4.59 4.48
N LEU A 183 -16.17 4.79 4.85
CA LEU A 183 -16.90 6.03 4.60
C LEU A 183 -16.26 7.23 5.29
N TYR A 184 -15.84 7.04 6.53
CA TYR A 184 -15.17 8.08 7.30
C TYR A 184 -13.79 8.42 6.72
N ALA A 185 -13.00 7.40 6.35
CA ALA A 185 -11.72 7.57 5.68
C ALA A 185 -11.88 8.31 4.34
N SER A 186 -12.78 7.83 3.48
CA SER A 186 -12.98 8.38 2.12
C SER A 186 -13.50 9.81 2.13
N ARG A 187 -14.47 10.16 2.96
CA ARG A 187 -14.95 11.56 3.07
C ARG A 187 -13.87 12.51 3.57
N THR A 188 -13.07 12.06 4.53
CA THR A 188 -11.94 12.84 5.06
C THR A 188 -10.89 13.06 3.97
N PHE A 189 -10.55 12.02 3.22
CA PHE A 189 -9.64 12.11 2.08
C PHE A 189 -10.18 13.00 0.96
N GLU A 190 -11.44 12.81 0.55
CA GLU A 190 -12.10 13.58 -0.51
C GLU A 190 -12.20 15.07 -0.19
N ARG A 191 -12.42 15.43 1.08
CA ARG A 191 -12.34 16.82 1.54
C ARG A 191 -10.95 17.41 1.26
N GLY A 192 -9.89 16.65 1.56
CA GLY A 192 -8.52 17.07 1.28
C GLY A 192 -8.24 17.21 -0.22
N VAL A 193 -8.72 16.26 -1.04
CA VAL A 193 -8.60 16.34 -2.51
C VAL A 193 -9.36 17.55 -3.07
N LYS A 194 -10.55 17.87 -2.53
CA LYS A 194 -11.32 19.06 -2.92
C LYS A 194 -10.55 20.35 -2.58
N ASN A 195 -9.96 20.41 -1.39
CA ASN A 195 -9.14 21.56 -0.97
C ASN A 195 -7.91 21.72 -1.86
N MET A 196 -7.20 20.63 -2.16
CA MET A 196 -6.06 20.60 -3.08
C MET A 196 -6.44 21.11 -4.47
N LYS A 197 -7.59 20.68 -5.01
CA LYS A 197 -8.08 21.11 -6.33
C LYS A 197 -8.59 22.56 -6.37
N SER A 198 -8.75 23.21 -5.23
CA SER A 198 -9.15 24.61 -5.14
C SER A 198 -7.97 25.59 -5.19
N LEU A 199 -6.74 25.08 -5.29
CA LEU A 199 -5.52 25.90 -5.40
C LEU A 199 -5.52 26.69 -6.72
N VAL A 200 -5.45 28.02 -6.63
CA VAL A 200 -5.42 28.94 -7.77
C VAL A 200 -4.16 29.79 -7.73
N LYS A 201 -3.44 29.81 -8.85
CA LYS A 201 -2.30 30.73 -9.05
C LYS A 201 -2.79 31.99 -9.75
N ARG A 202 -2.59 33.16 -9.13
CA ARG A 202 -2.92 34.47 -9.71
C ARG A 202 -1.69 35.36 -9.73
N ARG A 203 -1.65 36.31 -10.65
CA ARG A 203 -0.66 37.39 -10.58
C ARG A 203 -1.27 38.58 -9.84
N ILE A 204 -0.64 38.99 -8.74
CA ILE A 204 -1.01 40.17 -7.97
C ILE A 204 0.20 41.10 -8.02
N ASN A 205 0.04 42.31 -8.57
CA ASN A 205 1.12 43.30 -8.71
C ASN A 205 2.38 42.80 -9.44
N GLY A 206 2.23 41.85 -10.38
CA GLY A 206 3.33 41.26 -11.13
C GLY A 206 3.98 40.04 -10.45
N GLU A 207 3.70 39.80 -9.18
CA GLU A 207 4.16 38.63 -8.42
C GLU A 207 3.16 37.48 -8.53
N LEU A 208 3.68 36.24 -8.54
CA LEU A 208 2.84 35.04 -8.54
C LEU A 208 2.34 34.78 -7.11
N ALA A 209 1.06 35.03 -6.87
CA ALA A 209 0.38 34.67 -5.64
C ALA A 209 -0.35 33.33 -5.78
N VAL A 210 -0.32 32.53 -4.74
CA VAL A 210 -1.06 31.26 -4.66
C VAL A 210 -2.16 31.43 -3.62
N GLU A 211 -3.41 31.22 -4.03
CA GLU A 211 -4.57 31.17 -3.14
C GLU A 211 -5.04 29.72 -3.03
N GLY A 212 -5.27 29.23 -1.81
CA GLY A 212 -5.73 27.87 -1.57
C GLY A 212 -6.14 27.64 -0.13
N VAL A 213 -6.64 26.44 0.14
CA VAL A 213 -7.05 26.01 1.49
C VAL A 213 -5.91 25.21 2.13
N PRO A 214 -5.30 25.67 3.24
CA PRO A 214 -4.09 25.06 3.81
C PRO A 214 -4.39 23.83 4.69
N THR A 215 -5.49 23.12 4.47
CA THR A 215 -5.85 21.93 5.27
C THR A 215 -6.03 20.68 4.39
N ALA A 216 -5.53 20.74 3.15
CA ALA A 216 -5.66 19.65 2.20
C ALA A 216 -4.77 18.48 2.60
N ILE A 217 -3.50 18.72 2.95
CA ILE A 217 -2.56 17.66 3.34
C ILE A 217 -3.01 17.00 4.65
N GLU A 218 -3.50 17.80 5.61
CA GLU A 218 -4.09 17.29 6.86
C GLU A 218 -5.25 16.34 6.60
N ALA A 219 -6.23 16.76 5.80
CA ALA A 219 -7.39 15.95 5.50
C ALA A 219 -7.03 14.68 4.70
N MET A 220 -6.15 14.77 3.70
CA MET A 220 -5.71 13.59 2.93
C MET A 220 -4.95 12.58 3.82
N SER A 221 -4.01 13.06 4.63
CA SER A 221 -3.24 12.17 5.54
C SER A 221 -4.13 11.53 6.59
N ASN A 222 -5.10 12.26 7.16
CA ASN A 222 -6.08 11.68 8.10
C ASN A 222 -6.90 10.56 7.43
N GLY A 223 -7.37 10.74 6.20
CA GLY A 223 -8.11 9.71 5.47
C GLY A 223 -7.30 8.41 5.31
N ILE A 224 -6.03 8.53 4.92
CA ILE A 224 -5.11 7.39 4.76
C ILE A 224 -4.80 6.71 6.10
N LEU A 225 -4.60 7.49 7.17
CA LEU A 225 -4.34 6.95 8.51
C LEU A 225 -5.55 6.20 9.09
N ILE A 226 -6.78 6.61 8.74
CA ILE A 226 -8.01 5.89 9.12
C ILE A 226 -8.08 4.55 8.35
N ASP A 227 -8.11 4.63 7.02
CA ASP A 227 -8.08 3.45 6.16
C ASP A 227 -7.46 3.79 4.81
N ARG A 228 -6.23 3.31 4.60
CA ARG A 228 -5.46 3.50 3.35
C ARG A 228 -6.21 3.06 2.10
N ARG A 229 -7.19 2.17 2.21
CA ARG A 229 -7.99 1.67 1.08
C ARG A 229 -8.96 2.72 0.54
N CYS A 230 -9.09 3.88 1.19
CA CYS A 230 -9.80 5.03 0.64
C CYS A 230 -8.98 5.80 -0.41
N PHE A 231 -7.68 5.54 -0.53
CA PHE A 231 -6.80 6.29 -1.40
C PHE A 231 -7.12 6.06 -2.87
N TYR A 232 -7.25 7.16 -3.59
CA TYR A 232 -7.28 7.17 -5.04
C TYR A 232 -6.63 8.46 -5.54
N MET A 233 -6.19 8.43 -6.79
CA MET A 233 -5.68 9.61 -7.45
C MET A 233 -6.25 9.66 -8.87
N ASP A 234 -6.28 10.82 -9.49
CA ASP A 234 -6.46 10.92 -10.94
C ASP A 234 -5.12 11.30 -11.58
N ARG A 235 -5.09 11.46 -12.90
CA ARG A 235 -3.85 11.77 -13.63
C ARG A 235 -3.19 13.08 -13.21
N GLU A 236 -3.95 14.07 -12.76
CA GLU A 236 -3.37 15.37 -12.38
C GLU A 236 -3.08 15.45 -10.89
N TRP A 237 -3.60 14.50 -10.12
CA TRP A 237 -3.53 14.50 -8.67
C TRP A 237 -2.10 14.63 -8.14
N LEU A 238 -1.10 13.95 -8.73
CA LEU A 238 0.29 14.06 -8.27
C LEU A 238 0.85 15.46 -8.48
N ASN A 239 0.56 16.11 -9.61
CA ASN A 239 0.98 17.50 -9.84
C ASN A 239 0.30 18.45 -8.85
N GLN A 240 -1.02 18.31 -8.69
CA GLN A 240 -1.81 19.12 -7.76
C GLN A 240 -1.34 18.94 -6.31
N TYR A 241 -1.03 17.70 -5.93
CA TYR A 241 -0.47 17.35 -4.64
C TYR A 241 0.89 18.03 -4.43
N MET A 242 1.79 17.97 -5.41
CA MET A 242 3.10 18.63 -5.31
C MET A 242 2.98 20.16 -5.22
N GLU A 243 2.01 20.78 -5.89
CA GLU A 243 1.73 22.21 -5.74
C GLU A 243 1.18 22.54 -4.35
N GLN A 244 0.28 21.71 -3.83
CA GLN A 244 -0.27 21.86 -2.50
C GLN A 244 0.77 21.65 -1.41
N VAL A 245 1.71 20.71 -1.58
CA VAL A 245 2.85 20.49 -0.67
C VAL A 245 3.71 21.75 -0.57
N LYS A 246 4.01 22.41 -1.70
CA LYS A 246 4.76 23.68 -1.69
C LYS A 246 3.97 24.77 -0.97
N PHE A 247 2.70 24.93 -1.30
CA PHE A 247 1.83 25.93 -0.69
C PHE A 247 1.68 25.74 0.83
N GLU A 248 1.29 24.55 1.30
CA GLU A 248 1.13 24.29 2.74
C GLU A 248 2.46 24.23 3.48
N GLY A 249 3.53 23.75 2.83
CA GLY A 249 4.87 23.75 3.39
C GLY A 249 5.38 25.17 3.67
N GLU A 250 5.21 26.09 2.73
CA GLU A 250 5.54 27.50 2.92
C GLU A 250 4.62 28.18 3.94
N TYR A 251 3.30 27.94 3.84
CA TYR A 251 2.30 28.54 4.72
C TYR A 251 2.54 28.22 6.21
N TYR A 252 2.84 26.96 6.52
CA TYR A 252 3.14 26.54 7.90
C TYR A 252 4.62 26.64 8.26
N GLN A 253 5.48 27.03 7.33
CA GLN A 253 6.94 27.01 7.47
C GLN A 253 7.41 25.63 7.96
N ALA A 254 6.91 24.58 7.30
CA ALA A 254 7.35 23.20 7.53
C ALA A 254 8.85 23.06 7.21
N TRP A 255 9.51 22.07 7.79
CA TRP A 255 10.90 21.76 7.46
C TRP A 255 10.96 21.18 6.04
N GLY A 256 11.16 22.05 5.05
CA GLY A 256 10.78 21.86 3.65
C GLY A 256 11.72 21.02 2.77
N ASP A 257 12.95 20.75 3.21
CA ASP A 257 13.94 20.03 2.40
C ASP A 257 13.83 18.52 2.58
N LEU A 258 13.27 18.05 3.70
CA LEU A 258 13.31 16.65 4.20
C LEU A 258 14.72 16.01 4.27
N LYS A 259 15.76 16.65 3.72
CA LYS A 259 17.16 16.20 3.62
C LYS A 259 17.90 16.17 4.96
N GLY A 260 17.42 16.90 5.97
CA GLY A 260 17.93 16.85 7.33
C GLY A 260 17.35 15.71 8.19
N GLY A 261 16.31 15.03 7.70
CA GLY A 261 15.58 14.02 8.43
C GLY A 261 14.97 14.54 9.74
N SER A 262 14.57 13.62 10.61
CA SER A 262 13.95 13.93 11.90
C SER A 262 14.89 14.61 12.90
N LYS A 263 16.22 14.37 12.83
CA LYS A 263 17.20 14.96 13.76
C LYS A 263 17.22 16.49 13.69
N VAL A 264 17.26 17.04 12.48
CA VAL A 264 17.24 18.50 12.27
C VAL A 264 15.97 19.13 12.83
N VAL A 265 14.83 18.45 12.70
CA VAL A 265 13.55 18.93 13.27
C VAL A 265 13.63 18.97 14.80
N CYS A 266 14.11 17.90 15.44
CA CYS A 266 14.24 17.83 16.90
C CYS A 266 15.24 18.85 17.45
N GLU A 267 16.29 19.19 16.69
CA GLU A 267 17.29 20.20 17.08
C GLU A 267 16.76 21.65 16.93
N GLN A 268 16.04 21.94 15.84
CA GLN A 268 15.60 23.31 15.53
C GLN A 268 14.28 23.70 16.21
N ALA A 269 13.39 22.75 16.46
CA ALA A 269 12.08 23.02 17.03
C ALA A 269 12.13 23.70 18.41
N PRO A 270 13.01 23.31 19.36
CA PRO A 270 13.17 24.03 20.64
C PRO A 270 13.62 25.49 20.45
N ALA A 271 14.62 25.73 19.59
CA ALA A 271 15.11 27.09 19.33
C ALA A 271 14.03 27.97 18.68
N ARG A 272 13.23 27.42 17.76
CA ARG A 272 12.08 28.12 17.17
C ARG A 272 10.98 28.36 18.20
N LEU A 273 10.77 27.45 19.15
CA LEU A 273 9.79 27.61 20.22
C LEU A 273 10.15 28.78 21.13
N GLU A 274 11.41 28.90 21.52
CA GLU A 274 11.91 30.00 22.34
C GLU A 274 11.77 31.36 21.65
N LYS A 275 12.00 31.40 20.33
CA LYS A 275 12.00 32.65 19.55
C LYS A 275 10.60 33.09 19.09
N GLU A 276 9.75 32.16 18.68
CA GLU A 276 8.51 32.44 17.95
C GLU A 276 7.25 31.88 18.62
N GLY A 277 7.41 31.03 19.64
CA GLY A 277 6.31 30.43 20.38
C GLY A 277 5.63 29.24 19.69
N TRP A 278 4.71 28.62 20.42
CA TRP A 278 4.05 27.37 20.01
C TRP A 278 3.16 27.52 18.77
N SER A 279 2.56 28.71 18.57
CA SER A 279 1.77 29.02 17.38
C SER A 279 2.57 28.93 16.07
N SER A 280 3.89 29.07 16.15
CA SER A 280 4.81 28.85 15.02
C SER A 280 5.24 27.39 14.91
N VAL A 281 5.64 26.77 16.04
CA VAL A 281 6.23 25.42 16.06
C VAL A 281 5.22 24.30 15.85
N GLY A 282 4.07 24.35 16.53
CA GLY A 282 3.07 23.29 16.47
C GLY A 282 2.57 23.00 15.04
N PRO A 283 2.11 24.02 14.29
CA PRO A 283 1.70 23.82 12.91
C PRO A 283 2.83 23.36 11.98
N ALA A 284 4.05 23.87 12.17
CA ALA A 284 5.22 23.45 11.37
C ALA A 284 5.55 21.96 11.58
N LEU A 285 5.51 21.48 12.83
CA LEU A 285 5.73 20.07 13.16
C LEU A 285 4.61 19.19 12.57
N CYS A 286 3.36 19.62 12.75
CA CYS A 286 2.19 18.94 12.22
C CYS A 286 2.30 18.75 10.70
N MET A 287 2.60 19.82 9.97
CA MET A 287 2.72 19.77 8.52
C MET A 287 3.91 18.90 8.09
N THR A 288 5.07 19.04 8.73
CA THR A 288 6.28 18.26 8.40
C THR A 288 6.04 16.75 8.55
N VAL A 289 5.47 16.33 9.68
CA VAL A 289 5.13 14.92 9.94
C VAL A 289 4.14 14.39 8.90
N ARG A 290 3.11 15.16 8.56
CA ARG A 290 2.10 14.76 7.57
C ARG A 290 2.64 14.69 6.16
N LEU A 291 3.58 15.56 5.80
CA LEU A 291 4.29 15.49 4.52
C LEU A 291 5.10 14.19 4.41
N TRP A 292 5.85 13.81 5.45
CA TRP A 292 6.54 12.52 5.48
C TRP A 292 5.58 11.33 5.39
N ILE A 293 4.44 11.36 6.08
CA ILE A 293 3.44 10.29 6.02
C ILE A 293 2.88 10.15 4.60
N MET A 294 2.46 11.25 3.99
CA MET A 294 1.90 11.24 2.63
C MET A 294 2.93 10.77 1.60
N GLN A 295 4.16 11.29 1.67
CA GLN A 295 5.22 10.89 0.76
C GLN A 295 5.64 9.43 1.00
N GLY A 296 5.74 8.99 2.25
CA GLY A 296 6.06 7.60 2.57
C GLY A 296 5.00 6.66 2.02
N PHE A 297 3.73 7.03 2.16
CA PHE A 297 2.61 6.27 1.61
C PHE A 297 2.64 6.18 0.08
N ILE A 298 2.87 7.30 -0.61
CA ILE A 298 2.97 7.34 -2.09
C ILE A 298 4.20 6.56 -2.58
N ASN A 299 5.36 6.67 -1.92
CA ASN A 299 6.57 5.93 -2.27
C ASN A 299 6.40 4.42 -2.04
N GLY A 300 5.81 3.99 -0.92
CA GLY A 300 5.54 2.58 -0.66
C GLY A 300 4.53 2.01 -1.66
N SER A 301 3.53 2.79 -2.02
CA SER A 301 2.55 2.46 -3.07
C SER A 301 3.14 2.37 -4.48
N THR A 302 4.32 2.95 -4.72
CA THR A 302 5.04 2.89 -6.00
C THR A 302 6.20 1.89 -5.98
N GLY A 303 6.34 1.08 -4.92
CA GLY A 303 7.38 0.07 -4.81
C GLY A 303 8.71 0.57 -4.24
N SER A 304 8.82 1.84 -3.83
CA SER A 304 10.00 2.40 -3.17
C SER A 304 9.93 2.21 -1.65
N GLN A 305 9.97 0.96 -1.19
CA GLN A 305 9.75 0.62 0.23
C GLN A 305 10.83 1.20 1.16
N GLY A 306 12.11 1.20 0.76
CA GLY A 306 13.17 1.79 1.57
C GLY A 306 12.91 3.26 1.89
N VAL A 307 12.60 4.07 0.86
CA VAL A 307 12.23 5.49 1.02
C VAL A 307 10.98 5.64 1.88
N ALA A 308 9.98 4.79 1.69
CA ALA A 308 8.77 4.81 2.50
C ALA A 308 9.06 4.59 3.98
N THR A 309 9.84 3.55 4.31
CA THR A 309 10.20 3.22 5.69
C THR A 309 11.04 4.32 6.35
N ASP A 310 11.95 4.97 5.65
CA ASP A 310 12.74 6.09 6.18
C ASP A 310 11.90 7.32 6.49
N LEU A 311 10.92 7.63 5.63
CA LEU A 311 9.98 8.74 5.84
C LEU A 311 9.06 8.46 7.03
N PHE A 312 8.50 7.24 7.14
CA PHE A 312 7.70 6.87 8.29
C PHE A 312 8.50 6.84 9.60
N ARG A 313 9.74 6.33 9.57
CA ARG A 313 10.66 6.36 10.72
C ARG A 313 10.97 7.80 11.14
N SER A 314 11.14 8.71 10.20
CA SER A 314 11.33 10.14 10.49
C SER A 314 10.10 10.74 11.18
N ALA A 315 8.89 10.44 10.68
CA ALA A 315 7.64 10.85 11.31
C ALA A 315 7.51 10.30 12.73
N LEU A 316 7.72 8.99 12.92
CA LEU A 316 7.64 8.33 14.23
C LEU A 316 8.66 8.91 15.22
N HIS A 317 9.90 9.16 14.80
CA HIS A 317 10.91 9.74 15.67
C HIS A 317 10.49 11.12 16.20
N VAL A 318 9.97 12.00 15.34
CA VAL A 318 9.48 13.33 15.78
C VAL A 318 8.25 13.20 16.69
N ILE A 319 7.33 12.27 16.39
CA ILE A 319 6.15 12.02 17.22
C ILE A 319 6.57 11.54 18.62
N GLU A 320 7.45 10.55 18.72
CA GLU A 320 7.95 10.00 19.98
C GLU A 320 8.71 11.07 20.79
N TRP A 321 9.62 11.77 20.12
CA TRP A 321 10.38 12.85 20.72
C TRP A 321 9.47 13.97 21.27
N GLY A 322 8.51 14.44 20.49
CA GLY A 322 7.60 15.50 20.91
C GLY A 322 6.63 15.07 22.00
N ARG A 323 6.23 13.79 22.02
CA ARG A 323 5.42 13.21 23.11
C ARG A 323 6.15 13.24 24.45
N GLU A 324 7.44 12.96 24.46
CA GLU A 324 8.26 13.03 25.68
C GLU A 324 8.60 14.47 26.05
N THR A 325 9.03 15.26 25.07
CA THR A 325 9.47 16.67 25.26
C THR A 325 8.34 17.55 25.79
N TRP A 326 7.11 17.31 25.34
CA TRP A 326 5.92 18.07 25.73
C TRP A 326 4.87 17.21 26.40
N LYS A 327 5.27 16.24 27.21
CA LYS A 327 4.35 15.34 27.92
C LYS A 327 3.38 16.08 28.87
N ASP A 328 3.81 17.21 29.41
CA ASP A 328 3.03 18.02 30.36
C ASP A 328 2.04 18.97 29.67
N LEU A 329 2.11 19.11 28.33
CA LEU A 329 1.16 19.95 27.60
C LEU A 329 -0.20 19.23 27.44
N PRO A 330 -1.33 19.91 27.74
CA PRO A 330 -2.65 19.41 27.42
C PRO A 330 -2.76 19.01 25.95
N ARG A 331 -3.51 17.94 25.67
CA ARG A 331 -3.72 17.42 24.31
C ARG A 331 -4.20 18.50 23.33
N SER A 332 -5.11 19.37 23.77
CA SER A 332 -5.66 20.47 22.96
C SER A 332 -4.61 21.49 22.50
N LEU A 333 -3.51 21.63 23.26
CA LEU A 333 -2.40 22.52 22.91
C LEU A 333 -1.33 21.77 22.13
N ARG A 334 -0.98 20.56 22.56
CA ARG A 334 0.09 19.75 21.96
C ARG A 334 -0.23 19.34 20.51
N GLY A 335 -1.52 19.15 20.19
CA GLY A 335 -1.97 18.78 18.85
C GLY A 335 -2.01 17.27 18.59
N ASP A 336 -2.77 16.89 17.57
CA ASP A 336 -3.15 15.49 17.33
C ASP A 336 -2.00 14.58 16.92
N ILE A 337 -0.94 15.12 16.31
CA ILE A 337 0.19 14.30 15.84
C ILE A 337 0.94 13.60 16.98
N PHE A 338 0.84 14.13 18.21
CA PHE A 338 1.45 13.56 19.41
C PHE A 338 0.47 12.70 20.21
N ASP A 339 -0.73 12.45 19.69
CA ASP A 339 -1.65 11.48 20.28
C ASP A 339 -1.18 10.05 20.00
N VAL A 340 -1.37 9.15 20.97
CA VAL A 340 -0.98 7.74 20.83
C VAL A 340 -1.73 7.07 19.66
N THR A 341 -2.98 7.46 19.41
CA THR A 341 -3.80 6.95 18.30
C THR A 341 -3.26 7.37 16.93
N PHE A 342 -2.66 8.56 16.85
CA PHE A 342 -1.99 9.02 15.65
C PHE A 342 -0.73 8.20 15.40
N MET A 343 0.11 8.04 16.42
CA MET A 343 1.32 7.20 16.36
C MET A 343 1.01 5.76 15.95
N ARG A 344 -0.06 5.14 16.49
CA ARG A 344 -0.53 3.80 16.09
C ARG A 344 -0.80 3.73 14.59
N SER A 345 -1.50 4.71 14.05
CA SER A 345 -1.87 4.74 12.64
C SER A 345 -0.63 4.90 11.74
N VAL A 346 0.36 5.68 12.15
CA VAL A 346 1.65 5.80 11.44
C VAL A 346 2.44 4.49 11.53
N ASN A 347 2.48 3.84 12.70
CA ASN A 347 3.13 2.54 12.90
C ASN A 347 2.54 1.46 11.99
N ARG A 348 1.22 1.45 11.78
CA ARG A 348 0.58 0.51 10.83
C ARG A 348 1.12 0.68 9.41
N LEU A 349 1.26 1.91 8.93
CA LEU A 349 1.83 2.19 7.61
C LEU A 349 3.32 1.78 7.54
N PHE A 350 4.08 2.12 8.58
CA PHE A 350 5.49 1.75 8.71
C PHE A 350 5.71 0.23 8.64
N VAL A 351 5.04 -0.54 9.50
CA VAL A 351 5.25 -1.99 9.58
C VAL A 351 4.75 -2.69 8.32
N SER A 352 3.67 -2.19 7.69
CA SER A 352 3.26 -2.70 6.39
C SER A 352 4.33 -2.47 5.32
N ALA A 353 4.95 -1.27 5.26
CA ALA A 353 6.02 -1.01 4.30
C ALA A 353 7.27 -1.86 4.58
N VAL A 354 7.58 -2.13 5.85
CA VAL A 354 8.64 -3.07 6.25
C VAL A 354 8.33 -4.49 5.76
N MET A 355 7.10 -4.98 5.97
CA MET A 355 6.69 -6.29 5.46
C MET A 355 6.80 -6.37 3.94
N ASP A 356 6.30 -5.36 3.22
CA ASP A 356 6.36 -5.32 1.76
C ASP A 356 7.82 -5.28 1.26
N TRP A 357 8.73 -4.62 2.00
CA TRP A 357 10.16 -4.60 1.66
C TRP A 357 10.82 -5.96 1.87
N ILE A 358 10.49 -6.65 2.97
CA ILE A 358 11.00 -7.99 3.27
C ILE A 358 10.45 -9.02 2.28
N ASP A 359 9.17 -8.93 1.90
CA ASP A 359 8.54 -9.82 0.91
C ASP A 359 9.01 -9.53 -0.53
N ALA A 360 9.58 -8.36 -0.80
CA ALA A 360 10.22 -8.05 -2.07
C ALA A 360 11.61 -8.70 -2.23
N ASP A 361 12.15 -9.31 -1.16
CA ASP A 361 13.49 -9.90 -1.10
C ASP A 361 14.57 -8.94 -1.65
N ASP A 362 14.43 -7.64 -1.36
CA ASP A 362 15.36 -6.61 -1.83
C ASP A 362 16.69 -6.68 -1.04
N PRO A 363 17.86 -6.78 -1.70
CA PRO A 363 19.16 -6.83 -1.01
C PRO A 363 19.48 -5.57 -0.20
N GLU A 364 18.83 -4.43 -0.48
CA GLU A 364 18.96 -3.20 0.30
C GLU A 364 18.07 -3.19 1.56
N CYS A 365 17.18 -4.19 1.74
CA CYS A 365 16.32 -4.28 2.91
C CYS A 365 17.15 -4.47 4.18
N ASN A 366 17.04 -3.50 5.09
CA ASN A 366 17.75 -3.50 6.37
C ASN A 366 16.87 -4.01 7.53
N TYR A 367 15.76 -4.67 7.22
CA TYR A 367 14.86 -5.29 8.19
C TYR A 367 14.78 -6.80 7.99
N THR A 368 14.55 -7.50 9.10
CA THR A 368 14.33 -8.93 9.12
C THR A 368 12.87 -9.25 9.47
N PRO A 369 12.39 -10.47 9.18
CA PRO A 369 11.09 -10.93 9.69
C PRO A 369 10.96 -10.80 11.21
N GLN A 370 12.06 -10.95 11.96
CA GLN A 370 12.11 -10.78 13.41
C GLN A 370 11.85 -9.32 13.82
N ASP A 371 12.36 -8.34 13.07
CA ASP A 371 12.09 -6.92 13.34
C ASP A 371 10.59 -6.61 13.18
N ALA A 372 9.97 -7.09 12.09
CA ALA A 372 8.53 -6.93 11.87
C ALA A 372 7.69 -7.60 12.98
N ALA A 373 8.08 -8.81 13.41
CA ALA A 373 7.42 -9.49 14.52
C ALA A 373 7.56 -8.72 15.85
N LYS A 374 8.73 -8.14 16.11
CA LYS A 374 8.96 -7.30 17.29
C LYS A 374 8.07 -6.05 17.26
N PHE A 375 7.99 -5.36 16.12
CA PHE A 375 7.10 -4.21 15.98
C PHE A 375 5.63 -4.57 16.24
N ALA A 376 5.18 -5.72 15.75
CA ALA A 376 3.83 -6.23 16.03
C ALA A 376 3.60 -6.55 17.51
N GLN A 377 4.57 -7.17 18.19
CA GLN A 377 4.51 -7.43 19.63
C GLN A 377 4.44 -6.13 20.44
N ASP A 378 5.28 -5.15 20.10
CA ASP A 378 5.29 -3.84 20.74
C ASP A 378 3.95 -3.11 20.53
N MET A 379 3.34 -3.23 19.34
CA MET A 379 1.99 -2.71 19.08
C MET A 379 0.92 -3.39 19.94
N ILE A 380 0.90 -4.72 20.03
CA ILE A 380 -0.08 -5.46 20.86
C ILE A 380 0.09 -5.07 22.34
N LYS A 381 1.34 -4.98 22.80
CA LYS A 381 1.67 -4.58 24.16
C LYS A 381 1.17 -3.16 24.45
N GLU A 382 1.48 -2.20 23.57
CA GLU A 382 1.03 -0.81 23.71
C GLU A 382 -0.50 -0.71 23.73
N LEU A 383 -1.18 -1.43 22.82
CA LEU A 383 -2.63 -1.51 22.80
C LEU A 383 -3.12 -1.96 24.17
N SER A 384 -2.68 -3.12 24.68
CA SER A 384 -3.17 -3.68 25.94
C SER A 384 -3.15 -2.72 27.15
N TYR A 385 -2.17 -1.80 27.22
CA TYR A 385 -2.09 -0.80 28.29
C TYR A 385 -2.97 0.43 28.08
N ASN A 386 -3.31 0.74 26.84
CA ASN A 386 -3.98 1.97 26.42
C ASN A 386 -5.30 1.66 25.71
N THR A 387 -6.10 0.77 26.31
CA THR A 387 -7.45 0.41 25.82
C THR A 387 -8.39 1.60 25.99
N PRO A 388 -8.97 2.15 24.90
CA PRO A 388 -9.97 3.20 25.05
C PRO A 388 -11.18 2.62 25.77
N GLU A 389 -11.67 3.29 26.81
CA GLU A 389 -13.00 3.00 27.36
C GLU A 389 -14.01 3.15 26.22
N ARG A 390 -14.91 2.17 26.04
CA ARG A 390 -15.97 2.24 25.05
C ARG A 390 -17.01 3.25 25.54
N ILE A 391 -16.81 4.52 25.27
CA ILE A 391 -17.70 5.58 25.74
C ILE A 391 -18.94 5.59 24.86
N ASN A 392 -20.10 5.33 25.48
CA ASN A 392 -21.41 5.55 24.88
C ASN A 392 -21.68 7.05 24.78
N GLU A 393 -22.03 7.46 23.56
CA GLU A 393 -22.76 8.68 23.16
C GLU A 393 -22.26 10.07 23.57
N ASP A 394 -22.40 10.95 22.58
CA ASP A 394 -22.41 12.41 22.60
C ASP A 394 -21.11 13.21 22.75
N GLN A 395 -20.80 13.85 21.61
CA GLN A 395 -19.94 15.00 21.40
C GLN A 395 -18.44 14.79 21.66
N TYR A 396 -17.74 14.27 20.64
CA TYR A 396 -16.47 14.78 20.08
C TYR A 396 -15.97 13.76 19.02
N HIS A 397 -15.31 14.26 17.96
CA HIS A 397 -14.83 13.54 16.78
C HIS A 397 -13.94 12.26 16.97
N PRO A 398 -13.48 11.86 18.17
CA PRO A 398 -12.98 10.50 18.50
C PRO A 398 -14.03 9.38 18.69
N ASN A 399 -15.33 9.70 18.83
CA ASN A 399 -16.38 8.68 19.07
C ASN A 399 -17.02 8.15 17.77
N HIS A 400 -16.54 8.57 16.60
CA HIS A 400 -16.99 7.98 15.33
C HIS A 400 -16.53 6.51 15.28
N PRO A 401 -17.42 5.52 15.04
CA PRO A 401 -17.06 4.10 15.02
C PRO A 401 -15.88 3.79 14.09
N GLY A 402 -15.77 4.54 12.98
CA GLY A 402 -14.63 4.49 12.07
C GLY A 402 -13.29 4.90 12.68
N TYR A 403 -13.25 5.97 13.50
CA TYR A 403 -12.02 6.42 14.16
C TYR A 403 -11.57 5.42 15.23
N TYR A 404 -12.52 4.93 16.03
CA TYR A 404 -12.25 3.90 17.04
C TYR A 404 -11.70 2.62 16.39
N ALA A 405 -12.36 2.13 15.34
CA ALA A 405 -11.91 0.95 14.61
C ALA A 405 -10.49 1.12 14.05
N ALA A 406 -10.21 2.26 13.40
CA ALA A 406 -8.91 2.57 12.83
C ALA A 406 -7.79 2.70 13.88
N SER A 407 -8.11 3.17 15.08
CA SER A 407 -7.15 3.47 16.16
C SER A 407 -6.91 2.31 17.12
N TRP A 408 -7.74 1.26 17.06
CA TRP A 408 -7.72 0.17 18.04
C TRP A 408 -7.87 -1.22 17.40
N ILE A 409 -9.00 -1.45 16.71
CA ILE A 409 -9.33 -2.77 16.16
C ILE A 409 -8.37 -3.16 15.05
N TYR A 410 -8.16 -2.25 14.10
CA TYR A 410 -7.34 -2.52 12.93
C TYR A 410 -5.86 -2.66 13.28
N PRO A 411 -5.24 -1.80 14.12
CA PRO A 411 -3.85 -2.02 14.54
C PRO A 411 -3.65 -3.35 15.29
N HIS A 412 -4.62 -3.78 16.10
CA HIS A 412 -4.55 -5.09 16.76
C HIS A 412 -4.61 -6.24 15.73
N ALA A 413 -5.59 -6.19 14.82
CA ALA A 413 -5.75 -7.20 13.79
C ALA A 413 -4.53 -7.26 12.84
N ASP A 414 -3.99 -6.11 12.45
CA ASP A 414 -2.78 -5.99 11.63
C ASP A 414 -1.59 -6.64 12.34
N ALA A 415 -1.37 -6.33 13.63
CA ALA A 415 -0.27 -6.90 14.42
C ALA A 415 -0.36 -8.42 14.55
N LEU A 416 -1.55 -8.96 14.82
CA LEU A 416 -1.79 -10.40 14.81
C LEU A 416 -1.52 -11.01 13.42
N GLY A 417 -1.96 -10.33 12.35
CA GLY A 417 -1.66 -10.74 10.97
C GLY A 417 -0.16 -10.79 10.66
N ILE A 418 0.61 -9.82 11.15
CA ILE A 418 2.09 -9.77 11.03
C ILE A 418 2.73 -10.95 11.77
N LEU A 419 2.27 -11.28 12.98
CA LEU A 419 2.77 -12.46 13.72
C LEU A 419 2.42 -13.77 13.02
N GLY A 420 1.22 -13.85 12.42
CA GLY A 420 0.83 -14.96 11.55
C GLY A 420 1.78 -15.12 10.37
N TRP A 421 2.07 -14.03 9.67
CA TRP A 421 3.00 -13.98 8.54
C TRP A 421 4.42 -14.42 8.94
N PHE A 422 4.92 -13.91 10.07
CA PHE A 422 6.23 -14.26 10.61
C PHE A 422 6.34 -15.78 10.85
N HIS A 423 5.34 -16.37 11.51
CA HIS A 423 5.31 -17.79 11.76
C HIS A 423 5.21 -18.63 10.48
N LEU A 424 4.50 -18.18 9.45
CA LEU A 424 4.54 -18.87 8.15
C LEU A 424 5.94 -18.87 7.53
N ARG A 425 6.70 -17.78 7.66
CA ARG A 425 8.09 -17.75 7.19
C ARG A 425 8.98 -18.71 7.98
N LEU A 426 8.84 -18.76 9.31
CA LEU A 426 9.55 -19.75 10.13
C LEU A 426 9.17 -21.19 9.77
N ALA A 427 7.89 -21.47 9.51
CA ALA A 427 7.44 -22.79 9.07
C ALA A 427 8.07 -23.21 7.73
N ARG A 428 8.28 -22.26 6.80
CA ARG A 428 8.97 -22.51 5.53
C ARG A 428 10.46 -22.75 5.70
N ALA A 429 11.09 -22.09 6.68
CA ALA A 429 12.51 -22.22 6.99
C ALA A 429 12.83 -23.38 7.96
N ALA A 430 11.82 -24.05 8.50
CA ALA A 430 11.98 -25.11 9.50
C ALA A 430 12.69 -26.34 8.92
N ASN A 431 13.70 -26.83 9.65
CA ASN A 431 14.48 -28.02 9.26
C ASN A 431 13.80 -29.34 9.64
N THR A 432 12.85 -29.30 10.58
CA THR A 432 12.13 -30.49 11.05
C THR A 432 10.63 -30.35 10.82
N ILE A 433 9.95 -31.49 10.65
CA ILE A 433 8.49 -31.54 10.52
C ILE A 433 7.83 -31.01 11.80
N GLU A 434 8.42 -31.26 12.97
CA GLU A 434 7.87 -30.82 14.25
C GLU A 434 7.93 -29.30 14.41
N ASP A 435 9.08 -28.69 14.12
CA ASP A 435 9.24 -27.23 14.14
C ASP A 435 8.30 -26.55 13.13
N LYS A 436 8.19 -27.15 11.93
CA LYS A 436 7.25 -26.68 10.91
C LYS A 436 5.82 -26.67 11.45
N LYS A 437 5.37 -27.72 12.10
CA LYS A 437 4.01 -27.81 12.69
C LYS A 437 3.79 -26.82 13.82
N ILE A 438 4.77 -26.62 14.70
CA ILE A 438 4.70 -25.61 15.77
C ILE A 438 4.43 -24.23 15.17
N HIS A 439 5.18 -23.87 14.12
CA HIS A 439 5.03 -22.58 13.46
C HIS A 439 3.74 -22.48 12.64
N LEU A 440 3.30 -23.54 11.97
CA LEU A 440 2.00 -23.56 11.29
C LEU A 440 0.83 -23.38 12.27
N ALA A 441 0.86 -24.07 13.42
CA ALA A 441 -0.13 -23.90 14.46
C ALA A 441 -0.14 -22.47 15.03
N ALA A 442 1.05 -21.89 15.25
CA ALA A 442 1.17 -20.50 15.69
C ALA A 442 0.64 -19.51 14.64
N ALA A 443 0.93 -19.74 13.36
CA ALA A 443 0.41 -18.93 12.26
C ALA A 443 -1.12 -18.99 12.19
N ALA A 444 -1.69 -20.21 12.24
CA ALA A 444 -3.13 -20.43 12.22
C ALA A 444 -3.84 -19.70 13.38
N ARG A 445 -3.30 -19.77 14.60
CA ARG A 445 -3.86 -19.07 15.76
C ARG A 445 -3.88 -17.55 15.55
N ASN A 446 -2.73 -16.97 15.18
CA ASN A 446 -2.60 -15.53 14.98
C ASN A 446 -3.51 -15.01 13.87
N TYR A 447 -3.57 -15.68 12.71
CA TYR A 447 -4.46 -15.28 11.63
C TYR A 447 -5.94 -15.46 11.96
N MET A 448 -6.30 -16.51 12.71
CA MET A 448 -7.69 -16.70 13.16
C MET A 448 -8.12 -15.58 14.12
N GLU A 449 -7.23 -15.21 15.05
CA GLU A 449 -7.48 -14.10 15.98
C GLU A 449 -7.53 -12.75 15.26
N ALA A 450 -6.63 -12.50 14.31
CA ALA A 450 -6.68 -11.33 13.45
C ALA A 450 -8.01 -11.23 12.69
N ALA A 451 -8.47 -12.34 12.10
CA ALA A 451 -9.72 -12.40 11.37
C ALA A 451 -10.98 -12.22 12.24
N ASN A 452 -10.92 -12.64 13.50
CA ASN A 452 -11.99 -12.43 14.48
C ASN A 452 -12.02 -11.00 15.02
N THR A 453 -10.87 -10.30 14.98
CA THR A 453 -10.76 -8.91 15.42
C THR A 453 -11.34 -7.94 14.39
N TYR A 454 -11.12 -8.16 13.09
CA TYR A 454 -11.73 -7.31 12.05
C TYR A 454 -13.27 -7.38 12.04
N PRO A 455 -13.95 -6.31 11.56
CA PRO A 455 -15.36 -6.37 11.20
C PRO A 455 -15.66 -7.58 10.29
N SER A 456 -16.80 -8.22 10.52
CA SER A 456 -17.19 -9.45 9.81
C SER A 456 -17.38 -9.27 8.30
N ASP A 457 -17.62 -8.02 7.87
CA ASP A 457 -17.74 -7.62 6.48
C ASP A 457 -16.42 -7.06 5.89
N ASP A 458 -15.32 -7.03 6.65
CA ASP A 458 -14.01 -6.63 6.13
C ASP A 458 -13.37 -7.76 5.31
N GLU A 459 -12.77 -7.42 4.17
CA GLU A 459 -12.08 -8.37 3.31
C GLU A 459 -10.92 -9.10 3.97
N PHE A 460 -10.22 -8.46 4.93
CA PHE A 460 -9.15 -9.11 5.68
C PHE A 460 -9.68 -10.19 6.62
N SER A 461 -10.95 -10.12 7.07
CA SER A 461 -11.54 -11.16 7.92
C SER A 461 -11.58 -12.52 7.19
N VAL A 462 -12.06 -12.54 5.95
CA VAL A 462 -12.12 -13.79 5.16
C VAL A 462 -10.77 -14.20 4.61
N PHE A 463 -9.92 -13.23 4.26
CA PHE A 463 -8.58 -13.50 3.75
C PHE A 463 -7.67 -14.11 4.82
N PHE A 464 -7.69 -13.59 6.04
CA PHE A 464 -6.90 -14.18 7.13
C PHE A 464 -7.45 -15.53 7.57
N ARG A 465 -8.78 -15.76 7.54
CA ARG A 465 -9.34 -17.11 7.76
C ARG A 465 -8.87 -18.11 6.72
N SER A 466 -8.74 -17.72 5.45
CA SER A 466 -8.24 -18.65 4.42
C SER A 466 -6.76 -18.98 4.65
N ILE A 467 -5.93 -18.00 5.02
CA ILE A 467 -4.53 -18.28 5.37
C ILE A 467 -4.42 -19.17 6.62
N ALA A 468 -5.25 -18.92 7.64
CA ALA A 468 -5.29 -19.76 8.83
C ALA A 468 -5.72 -21.20 8.50
N LEU A 469 -6.70 -21.37 7.63
CA LEU A 469 -7.15 -22.68 7.15
C LEU A 469 -6.01 -23.42 6.43
N ASP A 470 -5.34 -22.77 5.48
CA ASP A 470 -4.18 -23.36 4.79
C ASP A 470 -3.10 -23.83 5.77
N ALA A 471 -2.78 -23.01 6.78
CA ALA A 471 -1.83 -23.38 7.82
C ALA A 471 -2.29 -24.61 8.65
N LEU A 472 -3.58 -24.70 8.99
CA LEU A 472 -4.15 -25.86 9.69
C LEU A 472 -4.10 -27.14 8.83
N LEU A 473 -4.37 -27.02 7.52
CA LEU A 473 -4.30 -28.15 6.60
C LEU A 473 -2.86 -28.67 6.45
N GLN A 474 -1.89 -27.77 6.31
CA GLN A 474 -0.47 -28.13 6.27
C GLN A 474 0.05 -28.71 7.59
N GLU A 475 -0.49 -28.28 8.73
CA GLU A 475 -0.16 -28.85 10.05
C GLU A 475 -0.69 -30.29 10.20
N GLY A 476 -1.78 -30.62 9.48
CA GLY A 476 -2.45 -31.91 9.55
C GLY A 476 -3.63 -31.92 10.52
N THR A 477 -4.32 -30.79 10.66
CA THR A 477 -5.54 -30.65 11.45
C THR A 477 -6.69 -31.46 10.78
N PRO A 478 -7.48 -32.24 11.54
CA PRO A 478 -8.54 -33.08 10.99
C PRO A 478 -9.76 -32.28 10.48
N LEU A 479 -10.52 -32.88 9.56
CA LEU A 479 -11.71 -32.29 8.93
C LEU A 479 -12.75 -31.74 9.92
N ARG A 480 -12.93 -32.39 11.07
CA ARG A 480 -13.85 -31.92 12.13
C ARG A 480 -13.53 -30.51 12.64
N LEU A 481 -12.29 -30.04 12.50
CA LEU A 481 -11.84 -28.71 12.91
C LEU A 481 -11.69 -27.75 11.72
N THR A 482 -11.34 -28.23 10.53
CA THR A 482 -11.10 -27.37 9.35
C THR A 482 -12.37 -27.05 8.55
N LEU A 483 -13.34 -27.98 8.46
CA LEU A 483 -14.62 -27.72 7.80
C LEU A 483 -15.47 -26.61 8.45
N PRO A 484 -15.53 -26.49 9.80
CA PRO A 484 -16.17 -25.33 10.43
C PRO A 484 -15.58 -23.99 9.99
N VAL A 485 -14.26 -23.90 9.79
CA VAL A 485 -13.60 -22.67 9.30
C VAL A 485 -14.05 -22.35 7.88
N CYS A 486 -14.12 -23.35 6.98
CA CYS A 486 -14.63 -23.16 5.62
C CYS A 486 -16.07 -22.63 5.62
N LYS A 487 -16.92 -23.17 6.49
CA LYS A 487 -18.32 -22.71 6.63
C LYS A 487 -18.40 -21.26 7.11
N GLN A 488 -17.52 -20.84 8.02
CA GLN A 488 -17.43 -19.44 8.46
C GLN A 488 -17.03 -18.52 7.30
N ILE A 489 -16.00 -18.90 6.52
CA ILE A 489 -15.57 -18.17 5.32
C ILE A 489 -16.74 -18.02 4.35
N ARG A 490 -17.36 -19.15 3.96
CA ARG A 490 -18.50 -19.17 3.03
C ARG A 490 -19.66 -18.29 3.49
N LYS A 491 -19.97 -18.27 4.79
CA LYS A 491 -21.05 -17.45 5.36
C LYS A 491 -20.73 -15.94 5.29
N ALA A 492 -19.46 -15.56 5.40
CA ALA A 492 -19.03 -14.16 5.40
C ALA A 492 -18.90 -13.56 3.98
N ILE A 493 -18.62 -14.38 2.95
CA ILE A 493 -18.43 -13.92 1.55
C ILE A 493 -19.52 -12.93 1.08
N PRO A 494 -20.84 -13.20 1.25
CA PRO A 494 -21.87 -12.28 0.77
C PRO A 494 -21.87 -10.92 1.46
N ALA A 495 -21.42 -10.83 2.73
CA ALA A 495 -21.28 -9.56 3.43
C ALA A 495 -20.07 -8.79 2.92
N VAL A 496 -18.92 -9.46 2.82
CA VAL A 496 -17.66 -8.88 2.30
C VAL A 496 -17.84 -8.33 0.89
N LEU A 497 -18.42 -9.11 -0.03
CA LEU A 497 -18.57 -8.69 -1.43
C LEU A 497 -19.53 -7.51 -1.63
N LYS A 498 -20.43 -7.20 -0.68
CA LYS A 498 -21.27 -5.99 -0.78
C LYS A 498 -20.43 -4.72 -0.82
N ILE A 499 -19.30 -4.69 -0.13
CA ILE A 499 -18.40 -3.53 -0.07
C ILE A 499 -17.14 -3.78 -0.90
N TRP A 500 -16.50 -4.94 -0.73
CA TRP A 500 -15.12 -5.18 -1.17
C TRP A 500 -14.98 -5.98 -2.47
N GLU A 501 -16.06 -6.23 -3.21
CA GLU A 501 -16.03 -7.00 -4.47
C GLU A 501 -14.96 -6.49 -5.46
N PHE A 502 -14.75 -5.17 -5.52
CA PHE A 502 -13.83 -4.53 -6.47
C PHE A 502 -12.61 -3.90 -5.79
N SER A 503 -12.27 -4.35 -4.58
CA SER A 503 -11.10 -3.85 -3.88
C SER A 503 -9.79 -4.19 -4.60
N ALA A 504 -8.72 -3.49 -4.20
CA ALA A 504 -7.33 -3.82 -4.52
C ALA A 504 -7.00 -5.31 -4.35
N MET A 505 -7.44 -5.88 -3.23
CA MET A 505 -7.13 -7.26 -2.85
C MET A 505 -7.98 -8.30 -3.57
N SER A 506 -9.09 -7.92 -4.23
CA SER A 506 -10.00 -8.87 -4.88
C SER A 506 -9.27 -9.87 -5.80
N ARG A 507 -8.20 -9.45 -6.49
CA ARG A 507 -7.37 -10.36 -7.30
C ARG A 507 -6.83 -11.56 -6.52
N ARG A 508 -6.29 -11.31 -5.33
CA ARG A 508 -5.66 -12.34 -4.49
C ARG A 508 -6.68 -13.04 -3.59
N ARG A 509 -7.60 -12.27 -3.03
CA ARG A 509 -8.64 -12.76 -2.13
C ARG A 509 -9.59 -13.71 -2.85
N ASP A 510 -10.13 -13.32 -4.00
CA ASP A 510 -11.20 -14.09 -4.65
C ASP A 510 -10.70 -15.47 -5.13
N VAL A 511 -9.46 -15.54 -5.62
CA VAL A 511 -8.80 -16.82 -5.95
C VAL A 511 -8.71 -17.72 -4.72
N ALA A 512 -8.21 -17.20 -3.61
CA ALA A 512 -8.11 -17.97 -2.36
C ALA A 512 -9.49 -18.43 -1.85
N LEU A 513 -10.54 -17.62 -2.02
CA LEU A 513 -11.90 -17.99 -1.62
C LEU A 513 -12.49 -19.08 -2.52
N GLU A 514 -12.24 -19.03 -3.83
CA GLU A 514 -12.66 -20.06 -4.77
C GLU A 514 -12.03 -21.42 -4.43
N GLU A 515 -10.73 -21.44 -4.15
CA GLU A 515 -10.01 -22.67 -3.78
C GLU A 515 -10.50 -23.26 -2.45
N VAL A 516 -10.80 -22.42 -1.45
CA VAL A 516 -11.42 -22.87 -0.19
C VAL A 516 -12.78 -23.52 -0.42
N LEU A 517 -13.62 -22.93 -1.29
CA LEU A 517 -14.96 -23.47 -1.58
C LEU A 517 -14.90 -24.79 -2.35
N ASP A 518 -14.01 -24.91 -3.32
CA ASP A 518 -13.77 -26.16 -4.05
C ASP A 518 -13.25 -27.27 -3.11
N TRP A 519 -12.28 -26.93 -2.26
CA TRP A 519 -11.75 -27.86 -1.26
C TRP A 519 -12.80 -28.31 -0.25
N GLN A 520 -13.63 -27.39 0.24
CA GLN A 520 -14.74 -27.71 1.14
C GLN A 520 -15.69 -28.69 0.45
N TRP A 521 -16.08 -28.42 -0.79
CA TRP A 521 -17.00 -29.27 -1.54
C TRP A 521 -16.45 -30.68 -1.74
N LYS A 522 -15.18 -30.81 -2.16
CA LYS A 522 -14.50 -32.12 -2.31
C LYS A 522 -14.47 -32.90 -0.99
N SER A 523 -14.15 -32.22 0.11
CA SER A 523 -14.07 -32.83 1.45
C SER A 523 -15.45 -33.27 1.97
N GLU A 524 -16.48 -32.44 1.82
CA GLU A 524 -17.86 -32.78 2.21
C GLU A 524 -18.41 -33.93 1.36
N ARG A 525 -18.09 -33.99 0.06
CA ARG A 525 -18.45 -35.11 -0.81
C ARG A 525 -17.77 -36.41 -0.36
N GLY A 526 -16.50 -36.36 0.04
CA GLY A 526 -15.79 -37.53 0.56
C GLY A 526 -16.37 -38.04 1.88
N LEU A 527 -16.80 -37.15 2.77
CA LEU A 527 -17.52 -37.53 3.99
C LEU A 527 -18.87 -38.19 3.68
N PHE A 528 -19.63 -37.63 2.73
CA PHE A 528 -20.91 -38.19 2.31
C PHE A 528 -20.76 -39.57 1.64
N ALA A 529 -19.71 -39.74 0.83
CA ALA A 529 -19.41 -41.01 0.15
C ALA A 529 -18.77 -42.06 1.08
N GLY A 530 -18.44 -41.72 2.33
CA GLY A 530 -17.76 -42.60 3.28
C GLY A 530 -16.28 -42.85 2.96
N THR A 531 -15.69 -42.13 1.99
CA THR A 531 -14.27 -42.24 1.65
C THR A 531 -13.39 -41.42 2.60
N LEU A 532 -13.97 -40.46 3.31
CA LEU A 532 -13.33 -39.68 4.39
C LEU A 532 -14.13 -39.82 5.68
N THR A 533 -13.46 -39.57 6.80
CA THR A 533 -14.07 -39.50 8.14
C THR A 533 -13.82 -38.12 8.75
N PRO A 534 -14.55 -37.71 9.80
CA PRO A 534 -14.25 -36.47 10.51
C PRO A 534 -12.83 -36.38 11.09
N ALA A 535 -12.14 -37.52 11.25
CA ALA A 535 -10.74 -37.61 11.70
C ALA A 535 -9.73 -37.56 10.54
N SER A 536 -10.19 -37.65 9.28
CA SER A 536 -9.32 -37.57 8.10
C SER A 536 -8.56 -36.24 8.07
N LYS A 537 -7.30 -36.31 7.63
CA LYS A 537 -6.41 -35.17 7.42
C LYS A 537 -6.22 -35.02 5.93
N VAL A 538 -6.76 -33.95 5.37
CA VAL A 538 -6.70 -33.66 3.94
C VAL A 538 -5.74 -32.50 3.74
N GLY A 539 -4.86 -32.60 2.74
CA GLY A 539 -3.84 -31.60 2.45
C GLY A 539 -4.41 -30.25 1.98
N PRO A 540 -3.53 -29.26 1.76
CA PRO A 540 -3.90 -27.93 1.29
C PRO A 540 -4.52 -27.98 -0.12
N TYR A 541 -5.20 -26.90 -0.49
CA TYR A 541 -5.96 -26.78 -1.74
C TYR A 541 -5.19 -26.22 -2.93
N HIS A 542 -3.89 -25.96 -2.75
CA HIS A 542 -2.97 -25.59 -3.82
C HIS A 542 -1.96 -26.73 -4.00
N GLU A 543 -2.19 -27.60 -5.00
CA GLU A 543 -1.18 -28.52 -5.55
C GLU A 543 -0.91 -28.19 -7.01
#